data_AF-A0A429SRY0-F1
#
_entry.id   AF-A0A429SRY0-F1
#
_cell.length_a   1.000
_cell.length_b   1.000
_cell.length_c   1.000
_cell.angle_alpha   90.00
_cell.angle_beta   90.00
_cell.angle_gamma   90.00
#
_symmetry.space_group_name_H-M   'P 1'
#
loop_
_entity.id
_entity.type
_entity.pdbx_description
1 polymer ?
#
loop_
_entity_poly.entity_id
_entity_poly.type
_entity_poly.pdbx_seq_one_letter_code
_entity_poly.pdbx_strand_id
1 'polypeptide(L)'
;MSSLSSMPPSAAEIVTAVNAAGAAAFFDHEEELLFAHPRHVPEERALDGAHILVDYKSFDPDQPYADRAWFEATEWVPDGGIDFHRQATIYTTSGWQPFAAEAARCAEAVAEWLAAPGVTAGTVLRAALAEYGITPGDGLSVTYGTHSDRFDVPVAFSRGAYGLLTLADRDGSLRHLPGAHTGWSILLHDERGEPVGDPVYITGNGDTAIDCAADSAAAAALVADWLTAPVSRHCDCYAQERHFQRHDPECNRYAGPRAVRSAA
;
A
#
# COMPACT_ATOMS: atom_id res chain seq x y z
N MET A 1 4.54 34.19 -2.05
CA MET A 1 5.86 34.39 -1.40
C MET A 1 5.69 34.81 0.05
N SER A 2 5.24 33.87 0.88
CA SER A 2 5.25 34.04 2.33
C SER A 2 6.70 34.09 2.82
N SER A 3 7.01 35.07 3.67
CA SER A 3 8.33 35.15 4.31
C SER A 3 8.44 34.02 5.34
N LEU A 4 9.54 33.26 5.34
CA LEU A 4 9.82 32.24 6.36
C LEU A 4 9.71 32.77 7.79
N SER A 5 9.79 34.09 8.00
CA SER A 5 9.68 34.74 9.31
C SER A 5 8.28 34.74 9.93
N SER A 6 7.21 34.42 9.19
CA SER A 6 5.84 34.30 9.75
C SER A 6 5.41 32.86 10.02
N MET A 7 6.25 31.88 9.67
CA MET A 7 5.92 30.46 9.72
C MET A 7 6.22 29.85 11.10
N PRO A 8 5.38 28.92 11.62
CA PRO A 8 5.74 28.12 12.78
C PRO A 8 7.09 27.40 12.57
N PRO A 9 7.96 27.29 13.58
CA PRO A 9 9.27 26.65 13.43
C PRO A 9 9.21 25.22 12.86
N SER A 10 8.21 24.42 13.23
CA SER A 10 7.99 23.08 12.67
C SER A 10 7.69 23.10 11.18
N ALA A 11 6.77 23.97 10.76
CA ALA A 11 6.43 24.11 9.35
C ALA A 11 7.66 24.58 8.56
N ALA A 12 8.47 25.50 9.11
CA ALA A 12 9.70 25.94 8.47
C ALA A 12 10.73 24.81 8.33
N GLU A 13 10.84 23.94 9.34
CA GLU A 13 11.71 22.77 9.30
C GLU A 13 11.23 21.74 8.27
N ILE A 14 9.93 21.47 8.20
CA ILE A 14 9.36 20.55 7.20
C ILE A 14 9.51 21.12 5.79
N VAL A 15 9.19 22.40 5.57
CA VAL A 15 9.41 23.08 4.28
C VAL A 15 10.89 23.01 3.89
N THR A 16 11.81 23.19 4.85
CA THR A 16 13.25 23.06 4.59
C THR A 16 13.61 21.62 4.18
N ALA A 17 13.08 20.61 4.87
CA ALA A 17 13.32 19.20 4.56
C ALA A 17 12.79 18.83 3.17
N VAL A 18 11.56 19.22 2.83
CA VAL A 18 10.95 18.94 1.51
C VAL A 18 11.73 19.62 0.37
N ASN A 19 12.14 20.88 0.58
CA ASN A 19 12.98 21.58 -0.39
C ASN A 19 14.36 20.92 -0.57
N ALA A 20 14.95 20.41 0.51
CA ALA A 20 16.22 19.69 0.47
C ALA A 20 16.11 18.33 -0.24
N ALA A 21 14.96 17.64 -0.09
CA ALA A 21 14.66 16.39 -0.79
C ALA A 21 14.38 16.56 -2.29
N GLY A 22 14.20 17.80 -2.77
CA GLY A 22 14.09 18.13 -4.19
C GLY A 22 12.68 18.47 -4.69
N ALA A 23 11.69 18.52 -3.80
CA ALA A 23 10.36 19.07 -4.10
C ALA A 23 10.30 20.57 -3.74
N ALA A 24 9.17 21.23 -4.02
CA ALA A 24 8.87 22.55 -3.48
C ALA A 24 7.77 22.43 -2.43
N ALA A 25 7.80 23.30 -1.43
CA ALA A 25 6.77 23.34 -0.39
C ALA A 25 6.53 24.75 0.13
N PHE A 26 5.30 24.99 0.57
CA PHE A 26 4.88 26.22 1.24
C PHE A 26 3.90 25.90 2.37
N PHE A 27 3.76 26.85 3.30
CA PHE A 27 2.79 26.79 4.39
C PHE A 27 1.69 27.81 4.11
N ASP A 28 0.44 27.34 4.10
CA ASP A 28 -0.74 28.20 4.03
C ASP A 28 -1.09 28.69 5.43
N HIS A 29 -1.06 30.01 5.63
CA HIS A 29 -1.32 30.62 6.92
C HIS A 29 -2.82 30.71 7.26
N GLU A 30 -3.69 30.68 6.27
CA GLU A 30 -5.14 30.79 6.49
C GLU A 30 -5.70 29.43 6.92
N GLU A 31 -5.22 28.36 6.30
CA GLU A 31 -5.65 26.99 6.60
C GLU A 31 -4.75 26.28 7.63
N GLU A 32 -3.59 26.86 7.95
CA GLU A 32 -2.54 26.25 8.80
C GLU A 32 -2.03 24.90 8.26
N LEU A 33 -1.97 24.74 6.93
CA LEU A 33 -1.61 23.51 6.24
C LEU A 33 -0.28 23.63 5.50
N LEU A 34 0.46 22.52 5.41
CA LEU A 34 1.68 22.43 4.63
C LEU A 34 1.42 21.69 3.32
N PHE A 35 1.74 22.35 2.22
CA PHE A 35 1.60 21.80 0.88
C PHE A 35 2.96 21.56 0.26
N ALA A 36 3.14 20.40 -0.36
CA ALA A 36 4.27 20.07 -1.21
C ALA A 36 3.82 19.81 -2.65
N HIS A 37 4.63 20.24 -3.61
CA HIS A 37 4.30 20.17 -5.03
C HIS A 37 5.57 19.97 -5.89
N PRO A 38 5.43 19.58 -7.17
CA PRO A 38 6.58 19.46 -8.04
C PRO A 38 7.34 20.78 -8.15
N ARG A 39 8.67 20.72 -8.05
CA ARG A 39 9.52 21.92 -7.98
C ARG A 39 9.45 22.84 -9.20
N HIS A 40 9.04 22.30 -10.35
CA HIS A 40 8.87 23.05 -11.59
C HIS A 40 7.53 23.81 -11.67
N VAL A 41 6.59 23.52 -10.76
CA VAL A 41 5.29 24.20 -10.67
C VAL A 41 5.46 25.41 -9.75
N PRO A 42 5.03 26.63 -10.16
CA PRO A 42 5.04 27.80 -9.28
C PRO A 42 4.08 27.63 -8.08
N GLU A 43 4.40 28.26 -6.95
CA GLU A 43 3.58 28.24 -5.71
C GLU A 43 2.12 28.64 -6.00
N GLU A 44 1.89 29.69 -6.79
CA GLU A 44 0.56 30.19 -7.13
C GLU A 44 -0.28 29.23 -7.99
N ARG A 45 0.32 28.13 -8.47
CA ARG A 45 -0.35 27.08 -9.25
C ARG A 45 -0.22 25.71 -8.61
N ALA A 46 0.33 25.63 -7.40
CA ALA A 46 0.58 24.36 -6.73
C ALA A 46 -0.71 23.55 -6.53
N LEU A 47 -1.83 24.23 -6.29
CA LEU A 47 -3.14 23.60 -6.09
C LEU A 47 -3.96 23.44 -7.39
N ASP A 48 -3.45 23.87 -8.55
CA ASP A 48 -4.09 23.65 -9.87
C ASP A 48 -4.01 22.18 -10.31
N GLY A 49 -3.20 21.35 -9.64
CA GLY A 49 -2.96 19.96 -9.98
C GLY A 49 -2.72 19.09 -8.75
N ALA A 50 -2.14 17.90 -8.97
CA ALA A 50 -1.78 17.00 -7.89
C ALA A 50 -0.77 17.65 -6.94
N HIS A 51 -1.11 17.66 -5.66
CA HIS A 51 -0.28 18.21 -4.59
C HIS A 51 -0.37 17.32 -3.36
N ILE A 52 0.60 17.47 -2.46
CA ILE A 52 0.69 16.69 -1.26
C ILE A 52 0.37 17.57 -0.06
N LEU A 53 -0.61 17.17 0.72
CA LEU A 53 -0.85 17.71 2.05
C LEU A 53 0.00 16.95 3.05
N VAL A 54 0.82 17.66 3.82
CA VAL A 54 1.62 17.09 4.91
C VAL A 54 0.97 17.52 6.24
N ASP A 55 0.22 16.60 6.84
CA ASP A 55 -0.26 16.73 8.22
C ASP A 55 0.83 16.28 9.19
N TYR A 56 0.96 17.00 10.30
CA TYR A 56 1.88 16.64 11.36
C TYR A 56 1.27 16.98 12.72
N LYS A 57 1.47 16.07 13.68
CA LYS A 57 0.99 16.21 15.05
C LYS A 57 2.16 16.15 16.01
N SER A 58 2.11 17.00 17.03
CA SER A 58 3.02 16.91 18.18
C SER A 58 2.44 15.95 19.22
N PHE A 59 3.33 15.24 19.92
CA PHE A 59 2.90 14.34 21.00
C PHE A 59 2.23 15.09 22.16
N ASP A 60 2.75 16.28 22.46
CA ASP A 60 2.24 17.17 23.50
C ASP A 60 1.79 18.49 22.81
N PRO A 61 0.50 18.86 22.88
CA PRO A 61 0.01 20.12 22.32
C PRO A 61 0.49 21.34 23.13
N ASP A 62 0.84 21.15 24.42
CA ASP A 62 1.41 22.21 25.28
C ASP A 62 2.94 22.32 25.09
N GLN A 63 3.57 21.29 24.51
CA GLN A 63 4.95 21.29 24.04
C GLN A 63 4.98 20.85 22.57
N PRO A 64 4.54 21.71 21.64
CA PRO A 64 4.34 21.35 20.23
C PRO A 64 5.58 20.86 19.47
N TYR A 65 6.73 20.76 20.15
CA TYR A 65 8.01 20.31 19.64
C TYR A 65 8.77 19.45 20.66
N ALA A 66 8.04 18.79 21.58
CA ALA A 66 8.60 17.65 22.28
C ALA A 66 9.19 16.71 21.23
N ASP A 67 10.33 16.09 21.52
CA ASP A 67 11.22 15.43 20.56
C ASP A 67 10.56 14.52 19.53
N ARG A 68 9.28 14.14 19.69
CA ARG A 68 8.53 13.21 18.86
C ARG A 68 7.33 13.83 18.16
N ALA A 69 7.15 13.48 16.90
CA ALA A 69 5.98 13.80 16.10
C ALA A 69 5.48 12.58 15.32
N TRP A 70 4.26 12.75 14.80
CA TRP A 70 3.62 11.85 13.87
C TRP A 70 3.33 12.63 12.59
N PHE A 71 3.57 12.03 11.43
CA PHE A 71 3.38 12.65 10.12
C PHE A 71 2.46 11.79 9.26
N GLU A 72 1.63 12.44 8.45
CA GLU A 72 0.90 11.84 7.35
C GLU A 72 1.04 12.74 6.11
N ALA A 73 1.46 12.17 4.99
CA ALA A 73 1.50 12.84 3.70
C ALA A 73 0.49 12.20 2.76
N THR A 74 -0.41 13.01 2.20
CA THR A 74 -1.51 12.53 1.34
C THR A 74 -1.55 13.29 0.03
N GLU A 75 -1.74 12.56 -1.06
CA GLU A 75 -1.97 13.17 -2.37
C GLU A 75 -3.42 13.62 -2.50
N TRP A 76 -3.60 14.84 -2.98
CA TRP A 76 -4.88 15.45 -3.29
C TRP A 76 -4.88 15.94 -4.73
N VAL A 77 -5.99 15.74 -5.42
CA VAL A 77 -6.18 16.15 -6.82
C VAL A 77 -7.48 16.96 -6.95
N PRO A 78 -7.48 18.05 -7.73
CA PRO A 78 -8.72 18.79 -8.03
C PRO A 78 -9.75 17.87 -8.68
N ASP A 79 -10.99 17.94 -8.23
CA ASP A 79 -12.09 17.13 -8.80
C ASP A 79 -12.79 17.80 -10.01
N GLY A 80 -12.26 18.94 -10.46
CA GLY A 80 -12.84 19.78 -11.51
C GLY A 80 -13.74 20.91 -10.99
N GLY A 81 -14.00 20.95 -9.69
CA GLY A 81 -14.64 22.05 -8.96
C GLY A 81 -13.66 22.87 -8.12
N ILE A 82 -14.17 23.43 -7.01
CA ILE A 82 -13.34 24.09 -5.97
C ILE A 82 -12.81 23.09 -4.93
N ASP A 83 -13.24 21.84 -5.02
CA ASP A 83 -12.97 20.81 -4.05
C ASP A 83 -11.82 19.89 -4.51
N PHE A 84 -11.24 19.19 -3.54
CA PHE A 84 -10.18 18.23 -3.75
C PHE A 84 -10.64 16.86 -3.26
N HIS A 85 -10.12 15.81 -3.88
CA HIS A 85 -10.29 14.46 -3.37
C HIS A 85 -8.92 13.83 -3.09
N ARG A 86 -8.86 13.08 -1.98
CA ARG A 86 -7.68 12.31 -1.59
C ARG A 86 -7.50 11.15 -2.57
N GLN A 87 -6.32 11.06 -3.17
CA GLN A 87 -5.97 10.01 -4.12
C GLN A 87 -5.15 8.88 -3.48
N ALA A 88 -4.17 9.23 -2.64
CA ALA A 88 -3.20 8.29 -2.09
C ALA A 88 -2.67 8.71 -0.71
N THR A 89 -2.22 7.73 0.09
CA THR A 89 -1.42 7.97 1.31
C THR A 89 0.03 7.68 0.95
N ILE A 90 0.86 8.71 0.95
CA ILE A 90 2.25 8.60 0.51
C ILE A 90 3.13 8.11 1.65
N TYR A 91 2.87 8.65 2.84
CA TYR A 91 3.68 8.41 4.02
C TYR A 91 2.80 8.51 5.26
N THR A 92 3.00 7.59 6.20
CA THR A 92 2.42 7.65 7.54
C THR A 92 3.47 7.15 8.52
N THR A 93 3.67 7.88 9.62
CA THR A 93 4.54 7.39 10.69
C THR A 93 3.87 6.23 11.43
N SER A 94 4.61 5.14 11.68
CA SER A 94 4.15 3.97 12.45
C SER A 94 3.99 4.20 13.96
N GLY A 95 4.24 5.43 14.44
CA GLY A 95 4.16 5.83 15.84
C GLY A 95 4.73 7.22 16.10
N TRP A 96 5.10 7.53 17.34
CA TRP A 96 5.74 8.81 17.67
C TRP A 96 7.25 8.72 17.47
N GLN A 97 7.81 9.48 16.53
CA GLN A 97 9.21 9.41 16.10
C GLN A 97 9.94 10.75 16.23
N PRO A 98 11.29 10.77 16.37
CA PRO A 98 12.05 12.01 16.48
C PRO A 98 11.74 13.03 15.37
N PHE A 99 11.28 14.24 15.71
CA PHE A 99 10.71 15.20 14.75
C PHE A 99 11.58 15.41 13.51
N ALA A 100 12.83 15.84 13.69
CA ALA A 100 13.71 16.18 12.57
C ALA A 100 14.00 14.98 11.64
N ALA A 101 14.23 13.81 12.24
CA ALA A 101 14.51 12.59 11.47
C ALA A 101 13.26 12.10 10.72
N GLU A 102 12.10 12.26 11.34
CA GLU A 102 10.82 11.87 10.75
C GLU A 102 10.38 12.84 9.65
N ALA A 103 10.58 14.15 9.84
CA ALA A 103 10.36 15.17 8.82
C ALA A 103 11.23 14.92 7.58
N ALA A 104 12.50 14.52 7.77
CA ALA A 104 13.38 14.16 6.67
C ALA A 104 12.89 12.92 5.90
N ARG A 105 12.47 11.84 6.59
CA ARG A 105 11.89 10.65 5.95
C ARG A 105 10.60 10.96 5.19
N CYS A 106 9.71 11.74 5.80
CA CYS A 106 8.48 12.19 5.16
C CYS A 106 8.81 13.02 3.90
N ALA A 107 9.75 13.94 3.98
CA ALA A 107 10.18 14.76 2.84
C ALA A 107 10.78 13.94 1.69
N GLU A 108 11.60 12.92 2.00
CA GLU A 108 12.15 11.99 1.00
C GLU A 108 11.03 11.23 0.29
N ALA A 109 10.06 10.68 1.03
CA ALA A 109 8.91 9.99 0.47
C ALA A 109 8.07 10.92 -0.42
N VAL A 110 7.78 12.15 0.03
CA VAL A 110 7.06 13.15 -0.75
C VAL A 110 7.79 13.48 -2.05
N ALA A 111 9.12 13.68 -2.00
CA ALA A 111 9.91 13.97 -3.19
C ALA A 111 9.95 12.79 -4.17
N GLU A 112 10.07 11.56 -3.67
CA GLU A 112 10.00 10.33 -4.48
C GLU A 112 8.67 10.22 -5.22
N TRP A 113 7.55 10.42 -4.51
CA TRP A 113 6.21 10.39 -5.11
C TRP A 113 6.06 11.45 -6.21
N LEU A 114 6.48 12.68 -5.94
CA LEU A 114 6.36 13.79 -6.89
C LEU A 114 7.28 13.63 -8.11
N ALA A 115 8.37 12.86 -8.00
CA ALA A 115 9.28 12.56 -9.11
C ALA A 115 8.72 11.50 -10.07
N ALA A 116 7.93 10.55 -9.56
CA ALA A 116 7.28 9.51 -10.36
C ALA A 116 5.82 9.29 -9.90
N PRO A 117 4.92 10.26 -10.16
CA PRO A 117 3.53 10.16 -9.72
C PRO A 117 2.85 8.90 -10.26
N GLY A 118 2.12 8.20 -9.41
CA GLY A 118 1.30 7.05 -9.77
C GLY A 118 2.01 5.69 -9.73
N VAL A 119 3.31 5.62 -9.39
CA VAL A 119 3.94 4.33 -9.05
C VAL A 119 3.63 3.99 -7.60
N THR A 120 2.69 3.07 -7.40
CA THR A 120 2.30 2.55 -6.08
C THR A 120 2.71 1.10 -5.88
N ALA A 121 2.75 0.62 -4.64
CA ALA A 121 2.90 -0.80 -4.33
C ALA A 121 1.89 -1.67 -5.10
N GLY A 122 0.63 -1.22 -5.19
CA GLY A 122 -0.39 -1.84 -6.04
C GLY A 122 -0.01 -1.90 -7.51
N THR A 123 0.54 -0.84 -8.10
CA THR A 123 0.98 -0.87 -9.51
C THR A 123 2.16 -1.81 -9.74
N VAL A 124 3.07 -1.93 -8.77
CA VAL A 124 4.19 -2.89 -8.80
C VAL A 124 3.67 -4.32 -8.78
N LEU A 125 2.71 -4.63 -7.89
CA LEU A 125 2.05 -5.93 -7.85
C LEU A 125 1.29 -6.25 -9.14
N ARG A 126 0.55 -5.28 -9.70
CA ARG A 126 -0.12 -5.48 -11.01
C ARG A 126 0.88 -5.77 -12.12
N ALA A 127 1.99 -5.04 -12.18
CA ALA A 127 3.02 -5.29 -13.17
C ALA A 127 3.58 -6.70 -13.04
N ALA A 128 3.89 -7.15 -11.82
CA ALA A 128 4.35 -8.51 -11.55
C ALA A 128 3.31 -9.58 -11.95
N LEU A 129 2.03 -9.38 -11.65
CA LEU A 129 0.94 -10.27 -12.08
C LEU A 129 0.80 -10.32 -13.60
N ALA A 130 0.98 -9.19 -14.28
CA ALA A 130 0.89 -9.10 -15.74
C ALA A 130 2.01 -9.88 -16.45
N GLU A 131 3.18 -10.07 -15.83
CA GLU A 131 4.24 -10.95 -16.37
C GLU A 131 3.78 -12.41 -16.51
N TYR A 132 2.82 -12.84 -15.69
CA TYR A 132 2.18 -14.17 -15.77
C TYR A 132 0.88 -14.16 -16.58
N GLY A 133 0.52 -13.04 -17.22
CA GLY A 133 -0.73 -12.89 -17.96
C GLY A 133 -1.97 -12.76 -17.06
N ILE A 134 -1.79 -12.42 -15.78
CA ILE A 134 -2.87 -12.28 -14.80
C ILE A 134 -3.31 -10.82 -14.74
N THR A 135 -4.60 -10.57 -14.95
CA THR A 135 -5.20 -9.24 -14.78
C THR A 135 -6.16 -9.28 -13.59
N PRO A 136 -5.78 -8.72 -12.43
CA PRO A 136 -6.68 -8.66 -11.29
C PRO A 136 -7.83 -7.66 -11.51
N GLY A 137 -8.98 -7.94 -10.91
CA GLY A 137 -10.03 -6.95 -10.70
C GLY A 137 -9.75 -6.11 -9.46
N ASP A 138 -10.39 -4.94 -9.38
CA ASP A 138 -10.26 -4.02 -8.25
C ASP A 138 -11.37 -4.24 -7.25
N GLY A 139 -11.03 -4.24 -5.96
CA GLY A 139 -11.98 -4.41 -4.88
C GLY A 139 -11.62 -3.62 -3.64
N LEU A 140 -12.59 -3.54 -2.72
CA LEU A 140 -12.37 -3.10 -1.35
C LEU A 140 -12.36 -4.33 -0.45
N SER A 141 -11.31 -4.48 0.35
CA SER A 141 -11.21 -5.54 1.34
C SER A 141 -12.02 -5.16 2.57
N VAL A 142 -12.81 -6.09 3.10
CA VAL A 142 -13.50 -5.92 4.39
C VAL A 142 -12.62 -6.45 5.55
N THR A 143 -11.68 -7.34 5.23
CA THR A 143 -10.84 -8.08 6.19
C THR A 143 -9.84 -7.18 6.92
N TYR A 144 -9.37 -6.12 6.27
CA TYR A 144 -8.44 -5.14 6.84
C TYR A 144 -9.13 -3.81 7.23
N GLY A 145 -10.47 -3.79 7.21
CA GLY A 145 -11.30 -2.61 7.45
C GLY A 145 -11.98 -2.13 6.17
N THR A 146 -13.12 -1.46 6.27
CA THR A 146 -14.01 -1.05 5.14
C THR A 146 -13.38 -0.11 4.11
N HIS A 147 -12.12 0.27 4.27
CA HIS A 147 -11.39 1.22 3.42
C HIS A 147 -10.10 0.64 2.83
N SER A 148 -9.88 -0.67 2.98
CA SER A 148 -8.66 -1.29 2.49
C SER A 148 -8.75 -1.61 1.01
N ASP A 149 -7.76 -1.20 0.23
CA ASP A 149 -7.69 -1.53 -1.20
C ASP A 149 -7.28 -3.01 -1.37
N ARG A 150 -7.84 -3.69 -2.37
CA ARG A 150 -7.40 -5.03 -2.75
C ARG A 150 -7.48 -5.28 -4.25
N PHE A 151 -6.79 -6.32 -4.66
CA PHE A 151 -6.96 -6.97 -5.95
C PHE A 151 -7.63 -8.32 -5.78
N ASP A 152 -8.56 -8.63 -6.68
CA ASP A 152 -9.27 -9.90 -6.70
C ASP A 152 -8.95 -10.65 -8.00
N VAL A 153 -8.46 -11.88 -7.88
CA VAL A 153 -8.12 -12.76 -9.01
C VAL A 153 -9.06 -13.97 -8.99
N PRO A 154 -9.90 -14.17 -10.01
CA PRO A 154 -10.81 -15.30 -10.05
C PRO A 154 -10.07 -16.63 -10.18
N VAL A 155 -10.49 -17.61 -9.37
CA VAL A 155 -10.00 -18.98 -9.38
C VAL A 155 -11.14 -19.91 -9.73
N ALA A 156 -10.93 -20.79 -10.70
CA ALA A 156 -11.89 -21.84 -11.01
C ALA A 156 -11.64 -23.06 -10.11
N PHE A 157 -12.67 -23.56 -9.45
CA PHE A 157 -12.62 -24.83 -8.72
C PHE A 157 -13.18 -25.97 -9.57
N SER A 158 -13.01 -27.20 -9.07
CA SER A 158 -13.66 -28.36 -9.68
C SER A 158 -15.19 -28.19 -9.63
N ARG A 159 -15.90 -28.84 -10.56
CA ARG A 159 -17.39 -28.89 -10.61
C ARG A 159 -18.10 -27.56 -10.88
N GLY A 160 -17.38 -26.56 -11.39
CA GLY A 160 -17.98 -25.29 -11.84
C GLY A 160 -18.25 -24.29 -10.73
N ALA A 161 -17.70 -24.50 -9.53
CA ALA A 161 -17.61 -23.47 -8.50
C ALA A 161 -16.46 -22.49 -8.82
N TYR A 162 -16.55 -21.27 -8.31
CA TYR A 162 -15.53 -20.23 -8.49
C TYR A 162 -15.18 -19.63 -7.13
N GLY A 163 -13.94 -19.22 -6.97
CA GLY A 163 -13.45 -18.47 -5.83
C GLY A 163 -12.65 -17.25 -6.27
N LEU A 164 -12.12 -16.54 -5.30
CA LEU A 164 -11.32 -15.34 -5.51
C LEU A 164 -10.07 -15.42 -4.65
N LEU A 165 -8.90 -15.21 -5.24
CA LEU A 165 -7.72 -14.82 -4.48
C LEU A 165 -7.78 -13.32 -4.28
N THR A 166 -7.89 -12.90 -3.04
CA THR A 166 -7.85 -11.51 -2.63
C THR A 166 -6.44 -11.19 -2.17
N LEU A 167 -5.82 -10.19 -2.80
CA LEU A 167 -4.49 -9.70 -2.51
C LEU A 167 -4.59 -8.30 -1.92
N ALA A 168 -3.94 -8.06 -0.78
CA ALA A 168 -3.87 -6.75 -0.15
C ALA A 168 -2.48 -6.56 0.49
N ASP A 169 -2.01 -5.32 0.60
CA ASP A 169 -0.87 -5.04 1.49
C ASP A 169 -1.32 -5.19 2.94
N ARG A 170 -0.40 -5.51 3.83
CA ARG A 170 -0.66 -5.68 5.25
C ARG A 170 -0.96 -4.39 6.01
N ASP A 171 -0.54 -3.24 5.47
CA ASP A 171 -0.97 -1.90 5.90
C ASP A 171 -2.42 -1.61 5.43
N GLY A 172 -2.96 -2.44 4.53
CA GLY A 172 -4.33 -2.37 4.07
C GLY A 172 -4.57 -1.38 2.92
N SER A 173 -3.54 -0.74 2.37
CA SER A 173 -3.67 0.11 1.17
C SER A 173 -2.78 -0.39 0.04
N LEU A 174 -3.24 -0.22 -1.20
CA LEU A 174 -2.45 -0.47 -2.42
C LEU A 174 -1.94 0.84 -3.03
N ARG A 175 -2.31 1.98 -2.44
CA ARG A 175 -2.08 3.34 -2.94
C ARG A 175 -1.06 4.08 -2.10
N HIS A 176 0.01 3.38 -1.72
CA HIS A 176 1.18 3.95 -1.08
C HIS A 176 2.43 3.71 -1.93
N LEU A 177 3.52 4.40 -1.59
CA LEU A 177 4.82 4.22 -2.24
C LEU A 177 5.34 2.79 -2.08
N PRO A 178 6.02 2.23 -3.09
CA PRO A 178 6.70 0.94 -2.94
C PRO A 178 7.65 0.88 -1.74
N GLY A 179 8.29 1.99 -1.36
CA GLY A 179 9.15 2.05 -0.17
C GLY A 179 8.41 1.95 1.18
N ALA A 180 7.09 2.13 1.20
CA ALA A 180 6.23 1.97 2.38
C ALA A 180 5.57 0.59 2.47
N HIS A 181 5.80 -0.29 1.47
CA HIS A 181 5.24 -1.64 1.39
C HIS A 181 5.61 -2.49 2.61
N THR A 182 4.62 -3.04 3.33
CA THR A 182 4.85 -3.78 4.58
C THR A 182 4.66 -5.28 4.47
N GLY A 183 4.18 -5.75 3.31
CA GLY A 183 4.08 -7.17 2.95
C GLY A 183 2.74 -7.51 2.32
N TRP A 184 2.72 -8.46 1.39
CA TRP A 184 1.47 -8.94 0.80
C TRP A 184 0.76 -9.97 1.70
N SER A 185 -0.56 -9.92 1.66
CA SER A 185 -1.46 -10.96 2.17
C SER A 185 -2.36 -11.44 1.03
N ILE A 186 -2.38 -12.75 0.81
CA ILE A 186 -3.25 -13.39 -0.18
C ILE A 186 -4.17 -14.37 0.54
N LEU A 187 -5.48 -14.14 0.45
CA LEU A 187 -6.51 -15.00 1.02
C LEU A 187 -7.36 -15.59 -0.09
N LEU A 188 -7.75 -16.85 0.06
CA LEU A 188 -8.76 -17.48 -0.77
C LEU A 188 -10.15 -17.15 -0.21
N HIS A 189 -11.06 -16.74 -1.07
CA HIS A 189 -12.47 -16.58 -0.76
C HIS A 189 -13.32 -17.49 -1.65
N ASP A 190 -14.45 -17.94 -1.13
CA ASP A 190 -15.45 -18.68 -1.89
C ASP A 190 -16.28 -17.77 -2.81
N GLU A 191 -17.26 -18.35 -3.52
CA GLU A 191 -18.17 -17.62 -4.42
C GLU A 191 -19.03 -16.55 -3.72
N ARG A 192 -19.11 -16.58 -2.39
CA ARG A 192 -19.86 -15.64 -1.55
C ARG A 192 -18.97 -14.54 -0.98
N GLY A 193 -17.66 -14.63 -1.22
CA GLY A 193 -16.67 -13.71 -0.64
C GLY A 193 -16.33 -14.04 0.82
N GLU A 194 -16.65 -15.25 1.31
CA GLU A 194 -16.23 -15.71 2.64
C GLU A 194 -14.81 -16.28 2.54
N PRO A 195 -13.89 -15.95 3.45
CA PRO A 195 -12.54 -16.47 3.39
C PRO A 195 -12.52 -17.95 3.75
N VAL A 196 -11.59 -18.64 3.11
CA VAL A 196 -11.49 -20.09 3.10
C VAL A 196 -10.11 -20.47 3.63
N GLY A 197 -10.09 -21.08 4.82
CA GLY A 197 -8.86 -21.57 5.46
C GLY A 197 -7.89 -20.46 5.91
N ASP A 198 -6.60 -20.81 5.94
CA ASP A 198 -5.49 -19.91 6.27
C ASP A 198 -5.08 -19.07 5.03
N PRO A 199 -4.37 -17.94 5.21
CA PRO A 199 -3.80 -17.18 4.10
C PRO A 199 -2.92 -18.06 3.20
N VAL A 200 -3.12 -17.93 1.89
CA VAL A 200 -2.34 -18.60 0.84
C VAL A 200 -0.91 -18.05 0.80
N TYR A 201 -0.77 -16.75 1.08
CA TYR A 201 0.50 -16.06 1.17
C TYR A 201 0.45 -15.03 2.29
N ILE A 202 1.53 -14.92 3.05
CA ILE A 202 1.71 -13.82 3.98
C ILE A 202 3.20 -13.52 4.11
N THR A 203 3.57 -12.26 3.92
CA THR A 203 4.92 -11.75 4.14
C THR A 203 4.91 -10.51 5.01
N GLY A 204 6.09 -10.10 5.47
CA GLY A 204 6.26 -8.97 6.38
C GLY A 204 5.52 -9.13 7.71
N ASN A 205 5.45 -8.05 8.47
CA ASN A 205 4.73 -7.97 9.75
C ASN A 205 3.58 -6.95 9.74
N GLY A 206 3.42 -6.17 8.67
CA GLY A 206 2.46 -5.07 8.59
C GLY A 206 2.94 -3.76 9.21
N ASP A 207 4.13 -3.75 9.82
CA ASP A 207 4.66 -2.58 10.55
C ASP A 207 5.99 -2.08 9.98
N THR A 208 6.73 -2.95 9.30
CA THR A 208 8.10 -2.71 8.83
C THR A 208 8.14 -2.84 7.32
N ALA A 209 8.67 -1.80 6.67
CA ALA A 209 8.84 -1.80 5.22
C ALA A 209 9.77 -2.93 4.75
N ILE A 210 9.40 -3.57 3.64
CA ILE A 210 10.18 -4.60 2.95
C ILE A 210 10.28 -4.28 1.45
N ASP A 211 11.13 -5.01 0.72
CA ASP A 211 11.30 -4.81 -0.73
C ASP A 211 10.02 -5.17 -1.50
N CYS A 212 9.28 -4.14 -1.92
CA CYS A 212 8.03 -4.28 -2.67
C CYS A 212 8.18 -5.03 -3.98
N ALA A 213 9.27 -4.82 -4.72
CA ALA A 213 9.45 -5.45 -6.03
C ALA A 213 9.70 -6.97 -5.86
N ALA A 214 10.58 -7.34 -4.93
CA ALA A 214 10.86 -8.74 -4.65
C ALA A 214 9.63 -9.46 -4.07
N ASP A 215 8.91 -8.83 -3.14
CA ASP A 215 7.71 -9.39 -2.54
C ASP A 215 6.56 -9.52 -3.55
N SER A 216 6.38 -8.52 -4.42
CA SER A 216 5.39 -8.56 -5.51
C SER A 216 5.68 -9.66 -6.53
N ALA A 217 6.94 -9.86 -6.91
CA ALA A 217 7.34 -10.95 -7.80
C ALA A 217 7.06 -12.33 -7.19
N ALA A 218 7.34 -12.50 -5.89
CA ALA A 218 7.05 -13.74 -5.17
C ALA A 218 5.55 -14.00 -5.02
N ALA A 219 4.76 -12.97 -4.70
CA ALA A 219 3.30 -13.05 -4.64
C ALA A 219 2.71 -13.42 -6.01
N ALA A 220 3.15 -12.76 -7.10
CA ALA A 220 2.68 -13.05 -8.45
C ALA A 220 3.01 -14.48 -8.90
N ALA A 221 4.22 -14.97 -8.61
CA ALA A 221 4.62 -16.35 -8.89
C ALA A 221 3.71 -17.35 -8.16
N LEU A 222 3.38 -17.11 -6.90
CA LEU A 222 2.48 -17.97 -6.14
C LEU A 222 1.07 -17.98 -6.72
N VAL A 223 0.53 -16.82 -7.12
CA VAL A 223 -0.80 -16.74 -7.75
C VAL A 223 -0.80 -17.50 -9.07
N ALA A 224 0.25 -17.37 -9.89
CA ALA A 224 0.38 -18.12 -11.13
C ALA A 224 0.44 -19.64 -10.87
N ASP A 225 1.20 -20.08 -9.86
CA ASP A 225 1.23 -21.47 -9.43
C ASP A 225 -0.16 -21.95 -8.98
N TRP A 226 -0.90 -21.13 -8.23
CA TRP A 226 -2.25 -21.46 -7.76
C TRP A 226 -3.26 -21.60 -8.91
N LEU A 227 -3.16 -20.73 -9.92
CA LEU A 227 -4.05 -20.75 -11.08
C LEU A 227 -3.74 -21.91 -12.05
N THR A 228 -2.49 -22.37 -12.09
CA THR A 228 -2.06 -23.42 -13.04
C THR A 228 -1.90 -24.79 -12.41
N ALA A 229 -1.92 -24.89 -11.08
CA ALA A 229 -1.83 -26.14 -10.37
C ALA A 229 -3.05 -27.05 -10.66
N PRO A 230 -2.85 -28.37 -10.84
CA PRO A 230 -3.95 -29.30 -10.97
C PRO A 230 -4.84 -29.22 -9.73
N VAL A 231 -6.15 -29.12 -9.92
CA VAL A 231 -7.17 -28.94 -8.86
C VAL A 231 -7.03 -29.96 -7.71
N SER A 232 -6.43 -31.14 -7.96
CA SER A 232 -6.11 -32.11 -6.91
C SER A 232 -5.10 -31.65 -5.85
N ARG A 233 -4.43 -30.49 -6.03
CA ARG A 233 -3.57 -29.85 -5.02
C ARG A 233 -4.33 -28.89 -4.11
N HIS A 234 -5.57 -28.55 -4.45
CA HIS A 234 -6.41 -27.64 -3.69
C HIS A 234 -7.66 -28.44 -3.33
N CYS A 235 -7.65 -29.14 -2.18
CA CYS A 235 -8.71 -30.09 -1.87
C CYS A 235 -10.10 -29.47 -2.10
N ASP A 236 -11.00 -30.22 -2.77
CA ASP A 236 -12.44 -29.93 -2.87
C ASP A 236 -13.10 -29.66 -1.48
N CYS A 237 -12.39 -29.98 -0.39
CA CYS A 237 -12.68 -29.61 0.99
C CYS A 237 -12.92 -28.10 1.17
N TYR A 238 -12.21 -27.25 0.41
CA TYR A 238 -12.30 -25.79 0.50
C TYR A 238 -13.69 -25.23 0.17
N ALA A 239 -14.45 -25.90 -0.70
CA ALA A 239 -15.83 -25.52 -1.02
C ALA A 239 -16.86 -25.94 0.04
N GLN A 240 -16.46 -26.68 1.08
CA GLN A 240 -17.37 -27.26 2.08
C GLN A 240 -17.12 -26.76 3.52
N GLU A 241 -16.06 -26.01 3.78
CA GLU A 241 -15.63 -25.63 5.13
C GLU A 241 -15.91 -24.15 5.43
N ARG A 242 -16.48 -23.87 6.60
CA ARG A 242 -16.78 -22.50 7.08
C ARG A 242 -15.58 -21.91 7.82
N HIS A 243 -15.57 -20.57 7.93
CA HIS A 243 -14.66 -19.76 8.74
C HIS A 243 -14.25 -20.43 10.09
N PHE A 244 -12.94 -20.50 10.37
CA PHE A 244 -12.33 -20.99 11.62
C PHE A 244 -12.42 -22.49 11.96
N GLN A 245 -12.74 -23.37 11.00
CA GLN A 245 -12.47 -24.80 11.20
C GLN A 245 -11.00 -25.12 10.93
N ARG A 246 -10.39 -25.91 11.83
CA ARG A 246 -9.00 -26.35 11.71
C ARG A 246 -8.89 -27.20 10.43
N HIS A 247 -8.17 -26.67 9.45
CA HIS A 247 -7.84 -27.42 8.24
C HIS A 247 -6.92 -28.59 8.59
N ASP A 248 -7.10 -29.73 7.91
CA ASP A 248 -6.12 -30.79 7.99
C ASP A 248 -4.80 -30.28 7.39
N PRO A 249 -3.69 -30.23 8.15
CA PRO A 249 -2.40 -29.78 7.64
C PRO A 249 -1.88 -30.61 6.46
N GLU A 250 -2.42 -31.82 6.24
CA GLU A 250 -2.10 -32.67 5.10
C GLU A 250 -2.80 -32.27 3.80
N CYS A 251 -3.85 -31.43 3.83
CA CYS A 251 -4.50 -30.92 2.61
C CYS A 251 -3.71 -29.79 1.93
N ASN A 252 -2.89 -29.04 2.69
CA ASN A 252 -1.91 -28.08 2.17
C ASN A 252 -0.57 -28.72 1.78
N ARG A 253 -0.39 -30.03 2.04
CA ARG A 253 0.81 -30.77 1.67
C ARG A 253 0.46 -31.70 0.50
N TYR A 254 1.44 -31.90 -0.38
CA TYR A 254 1.45 -32.80 -1.55
C TYR A 254 0.94 -32.15 -2.87
N ALA A 255 1.77 -31.93 -3.88
CA ALA A 255 3.01 -32.60 -4.23
C ALA A 255 4.11 -31.59 -4.61
N GLY A 256 5.27 -31.68 -3.95
CA GLY A 256 6.52 -31.21 -4.55
C GLY A 256 6.73 -31.85 -5.94
N PRO A 257 7.57 -31.25 -6.80
CA PRO A 257 7.80 -31.75 -8.14
C PRO A 257 8.10 -33.26 -8.09
N ARG A 258 7.33 -34.07 -8.83
CA ARG A 258 7.71 -35.45 -9.08
C ARG A 258 9.09 -35.40 -9.71
N ALA A 259 10.12 -35.78 -8.96
CA ALA A 259 11.40 -36.12 -9.54
C ALA A 259 11.10 -37.03 -10.73
N VAL A 260 11.56 -36.61 -11.91
CA VAL A 260 11.52 -37.37 -13.14
C VAL A 260 11.98 -38.77 -12.77
N ARG A 261 11.06 -39.73 -12.75
CA ARG A 261 11.42 -41.14 -12.71
C ARG A 261 12.18 -41.36 -14.01
N SER A 262 13.51 -41.34 -13.92
CA SER A 262 14.39 -41.88 -14.92
C SER A 262 13.88 -43.26 -15.24
N ALA A 263 13.35 -43.42 -16.45
CA ALA A 263 13.04 -44.72 -17.00
C ALA A 263 14.37 -45.49 -17.11
N ALA A 264 14.47 -46.57 -16.36
CA ALA A 264 15.39 -47.67 -16.58
C ALA A 264 14.56 -48.94 -16.72
#